data_AF-A0A1I7VAT3-F1
#
_entry.id   AF-A0A1I7VAT3-F1
#
_cell.length_a   1.000
_cell.length_b   1.000
_cell.length_c   1.000
_cell.angle_alpha   90.00
_cell.angle_beta   90.00
_cell.angle_gamma   90.00
#
_symmetry.space_group_name_H-M   'P 1'
#
loop_
_entity.id
_entity.type
_entity.pdbx_description
1 polymer ?
#
loop_
_entity_poly.entity_id
_entity_poly.type
_entity_poly.pdbx_seq_one_letter_code
_entity_poly.pdbx_strand_id
1 'polypeptide(L)'
;MDQLLQSCHDLSSLNKFIEHFLKMLQKLLETNHFQMEKLATDSFVNFANIEENTPAYHREYDFFISKFASMCHANNNETSKDARYAGLRGLRGIMWKLTTDPLQTSVWERQYMDKIIPSILFNLQEDDCEESKEKRNNRFSVIDQPYAMDGVAENPKALADQFIRELMAKAPFGLVSVLDPVLKHCDLHTKWEPPPIFAIYIFRAIMYSVKDPSFVIQALITHLENMSNSNASVRIGIATVLSSIVSIASTSIGPSLIGIFNSLLKHLRRSVEFQQTEECPSIDQEKIYQESLINAMGDYAYALPDYQKVEIMLFISANIPNLGKDSQALKPSDTFLQHILVKTLLKVATKYRTGFMSTIFSNNFPNTLLRLALTGDPIVRLDTQCIFHTLLDRHDNLSVLRHLPYVNDVADLHLTFEKCSRSDEMIMRNYAPHLLNALHKCVWLVPEDETQGEHMDAILCTMALLCIEVGFDEVSSFIIIF
;
A
#
# COMPACT_ATOMS: atom_id res chain seq x y z
N MET A 1 28.07 29.11 29.65
CA MET A 1 28.73 28.46 28.50
C MET A 1 27.97 28.74 27.23
N ASP A 2 26.66 28.50 27.20
CA ASP A 2 25.80 28.74 26.02
C ASP A 2 25.91 30.17 25.47
N GLN A 3 25.88 31.19 26.34
CA GLN A 3 26.07 32.59 25.93
C GLN A 3 27.44 32.86 25.28
N LEU A 4 28.50 32.19 25.76
CA LEU A 4 29.83 32.30 25.14
C LEU A 4 29.84 31.62 23.77
N LEU A 5 29.19 30.46 23.65
CA LEU A 5 29.10 29.72 22.39
C LEU A 5 28.34 30.53 21.33
N GLN A 6 27.22 31.15 21.72
CA GLN A 6 26.46 32.07 20.86
C GLN A 6 27.26 33.33 20.49
N SER A 7 28.05 33.90 21.40
CA SER A 7 28.78 35.15 21.13
C SER A 7 30.06 34.94 20.32
N CYS A 8 30.59 33.72 20.28
CA CYS A 8 31.90 33.41 19.69
C CYS A 8 31.83 32.52 18.44
N HIS A 9 30.65 32.31 17.86
CA HIS A 9 30.43 31.38 16.75
C HIS A 9 31.27 31.69 15.49
N ASP A 10 31.67 32.95 15.28
CA ASP A 10 32.47 33.38 14.13
C ASP A 10 33.99 33.28 14.33
N LEU A 11 34.46 32.90 15.53
CA LEU A 11 35.89 32.89 15.86
C LEU A 11 36.54 31.54 15.52
N SER A 12 37.70 31.58 14.86
CA SER A 12 38.47 30.37 14.51
C SER A 12 38.94 29.54 15.72
N SER A 13 38.98 30.13 16.92
CA SER A 13 39.29 29.45 18.20
C SER A 13 38.15 28.59 18.76
N LEU A 14 36.95 28.64 18.15
CA LEU A 14 35.74 27.99 18.65
C LEU A 14 35.86 26.46 18.71
N ASN A 15 36.62 25.83 17.80
CA ASN A 15 36.71 24.36 17.76
C ASN A 15 37.25 23.75 19.06
N LYS A 16 38.26 24.36 19.68
CA LYS A 16 38.78 23.90 20.98
C LYS A 16 37.77 24.12 22.11
N PHE A 17 37.00 25.21 22.05
CA PHE A 17 35.96 25.49 23.03
C PHE A 17 34.80 24.49 22.91
N ILE A 18 34.39 24.14 21.68
CA ILE A 18 33.31 23.17 21.43
C ILE A 18 33.66 21.79 21.99
N GLU A 19 34.89 21.32 21.85
CA GLU A 19 35.31 20.04 22.42
C GLU A 19 35.16 20.00 23.95
N HIS A 20 35.59 21.07 24.63
CA HIS A 20 35.43 21.19 26.09
C HIS A 20 33.96 21.35 26.50
N PHE A 21 33.17 22.07 25.70
CA PHE A 21 31.74 22.21 25.89
C PHE A 21 31.02 20.86 25.78
N LEU A 22 31.27 20.10 24.72
CA LEU A 22 30.70 18.76 24.54
C LEU A 22 31.12 17.82 25.68
N LYS A 23 32.39 17.84 26.11
CA LYS A 23 32.84 17.04 27.25
C LYS A 23 32.14 17.41 28.56
N MET A 24 31.83 18.69 28.76
CA MET A 24 31.03 19.16 29.91
C MET A 24 29.59 18.65 29.82
N LEU A 25 28.95 18.74 28.65
CA LEU A 25 27.61 18.20 28.44
C LEU A 25 27.57 16.68 28.68
N GLN A 26 28.58 15.95 28.19
CA GLN A 26 28.73 14.52 28.46
C GLN A 26 28.75 14.23 29.98
N LYS A 27 29.56 14.98 30.74
CA LYS A 27 29.64 14.81 32.20
C LYS A 27 28.32 15.12 32.91
N LEU A 28 27.57 16.12 32.46
CA LEU A 28 26.24 16.41 32.99
C LEU A 28 25.25 15.28 32.70
N LEU A 29 25.28 14.72 31.50
CA LEU A 29 24.43 13.59 31.11
C LEU A 29 24.77 12.30 31.86
N GLU A 30 26.04 12.11 32.26
CA GLU A 30 26.48 10.96 33.08
C GLU A 30 25.96 11.01 34.52
N THR A 31 25.45 12.15 35.01
CA THR A 31 24.98 12.29 36.40
C THR A 31 23.73 11.46 36.71
N ASN A 32 22.97 11.04 35.69
CA ASN A 32 21.67 10.36 35.80
C ASN A 32 20.64 11.13 36.65
N HIS A 33 20.82 12.44 36.80
CA HIS A 33 19.89 13.33 37.46
C HIS A 33 19.09 14.09 36.39
N PHE A 34 17.77 13.84 36.31
CA PHE A 34 16.95 14.35 35.21
C PHE A 34 17.07 15.86 34.97
N GLN A 35 17.16 16.69 36.03
CA GLN A 35 17.31 18.14 35.84
C GLN A 35 18.66 18.51 35.20
N MET A 36 19.73 17.77 35.51
CA MET A 36 21.05 18.00 34.91
C MET A 36 21.08 17.50 33.46
N GLU A 37 20.46 16.34 33.22
CA GLU A 37 20.30 15.80 31.87
C GLU A 37 19.48 16.73 30.99
N LYS A 38 18.37 17.29 31.51
CA LYS A 38 17.54 18.28 30.81
C LYS A 38 18.34 19.52 30.44
N LEU A 39 19.08 20.10 31.39
CA LEU A 39 19.94 21.27 31.13
C LEU A 39 20.99 20.96 30.06
N ALA A 40 21.63 19.79 30.15
CA ALA A 40 22.61 19.37 29.16
C ALA A 40 21.98 19.17 27.77
N THR A 41 20.79 18.57 27.69
CA THR A 41 20.02 18.45 26.45
C THR A 41 19.67 19.83 25.88
N ASP A 42 19.17 20.76 26.71
CA ASP A 42 18.80 22.11 26.27
C ASP A 42 20.00 22.85 25.68
N SER A 43 21.14 22.81 26.38
CA SER A 43 22.40 23.38 25.89
C SER A 43 22.91 22.68 24.62
N PHE A 44 22.75 21.36 24.51
CA PHE A 44 23.11 20.63 23.29
C PHE A 44 22.24 21.03 22.10
N VAL A 45 20.92 21.14 22.28
CA VAL A 45 19.99 21.54 21.22
C VAL A 45 20.27 22.97 20.75
N ASN A 46 20.55 23.88 21.69
CA ASN A 46 20.97 25.24 21.36
C ASN A 46 22.26 25.24 20.53
N PHE A 47 23.23 24.39 20.89
CA PHE A 47 24.46 24.19 20.14
C PHE A 47 24.22 23.58 18.74
N ALA A 48 23.27 22.66 18.60
CA ALA A 48 22.94 22.04 17.33
C ALA A 48 22.41 23.05 16.30
N ASN A 49 21.74 24.10 16.76
CA ASN A 49 21.18 25.17 15.91
C ASN A 49 22.20 26.24 15.50
N ILE A 50 23.43 26.21 16.02
CA ILE A 50 24.47 27.17 15.64
C ILE A 50 25.16 26.67 14.38
N GLU A 51 25.15 27.48 13.32
CA GLU A 51 25.90 27.20 12.10
C GLU A 51 27.40 27.35 12.37
N GLU A 52 28.18 26.40 11.86
CA GLU A 52 29.62 26.38 12.09
C GLU A 52 30.37 26.60 10.77
N ASN A 53 31.24 27.59 10.75
CA ASN A 53 32.04 27.94 9.57
C ASN A 53 33.22 26.97 9.30
N THR A 54 33.50 26.06 10.24
CA THR A 54 34.59 25.08 10.12
C THR A 54 34.08 23.64 10.25
N PRO A 55 34.40 22.74 9.31
CA PRO A 55 33.99 21.34 9.34
C PRO A 55 34.58 20.59 10.54
N ALA A 56 33.77 19.76 11.19
CA ALA A 56 34.08 19.15 12.48
C ALA A 56 34.57 17.69 12.36
N TYR A 57 35.71 17.47 11.71
CA TYR A 57 36.26 16.15 11.39
C TYR A 57 36.59 15.21 12.57
N HIS A 58 36.62 15.72 13.82
CA HIS A 58 37.03 14.96 15.01
C HIS A 58 35.93 14.78 16.06
N ARG A 59 34.67 15.12 15.73
CA ARG A 59 33.58 15.02 16.71
C ARG A 59 32.91 13.66 16.66
N GLU A 60 32.94 12.99 17.80
CA GLU A 60 32.23 11.73 18.02
C GLU A 60 30.94 12.03 18.77
N TYR A 61 29.80 11.72 18.16
CA TYR A 61 28.48 11.88 18.77
C TYR A 61 27.94 10.57 19.38
N ASP A 62 28.71 9.48 19.32
CA ASP A 62 28.31 8.12 19.71
C ASP A 62 27.78 8.05 21.14
N PHE A 63 28.46 8.74 22.07
CA PHE A 63 28.03 8.88 23.45
C PHE A 63 26.65 9.56 23.53
N PHE A 64 26.49 10.70 22.86
CA PHE A 64 25.25 11.48 22.90
C PHE A 64 24.09 10.72 22.26
N ILE A 65 24.31 10.06 21.12
CA ILE A 65 23.29 9.21 20.46
C ILE A 65 22.85 8.11 21.42
N SER A 66 23.81 7.40 22.03
CA SER A 66 23.50 6.29 22.95
C SER A 66 22.78 6.78 24.20
N LYS A 67 23.19 7.91 24.77
CA LYS A 67 22.60 8.48 25.98
C LYS A 67 21.22 9.05 25.74
N PHE A 68 21.01 9.83 24.67
CA PHE A 68 19.70 10.36 24.33
C PHE A 68 18.73 9.25 23.90
N ALA A 69 19.20 8.21 23.20
CA ALA A 69 18.39 7.01 22.94
C ALA A 69 17.97 6.32 24.25
N SER A 70 18.89 6.16 25.22
CA SER A 70 18.54 5.63 26.54
C SER A 70 17.48 6.48 27.26
N MET A 71 17.56 7.81 27.18
CA MET A 71 16.54 8.71 27.74
C MET A 71 15.17 8.54 27.06
N CYS A 72 15.14 8.22 25.76
CA CYS A 72 13.90 7.93 25.02
C CYS A 72 13.16 6.67 25.50
N HIS A 73 13.82 5.81 26.29
CA HIS A 73 13.24 4.60 26.88
C HIS A 73 13.09 4.70 28.42
N ALA A 74 13.08 5.92 28.96
CA ALA A 74 12.93 6.12 30.40
C ALA A 74 11.55 5.65 30.90
N ASN A 75 11.55 4.74 31.88
CA ASN A 75 10.33 4.15 32.47
C ASN A 75 10.06 4.61 33.92
N ASN A 76 10.73 5.66 34.42
CA ASN A 76 10.53 6.16 35.79
C ASN A 76 9.23 6.97 35.93
N ASN A 77 8.31 6.53 36.82
CA ASN A 77 6.89 6.93 36.81
C ASN A 77 6.56 8.43 36.82
N GLU A 78 7.35 9.32 37.44
CA GLU A 78 7.01 10.75 37.49
C GLU A 78 7.67 11.62 36.40
N THR A 79 8.92 11.34 36.03
CA THR A 79 9.68 12.15 35.05
C THR A 79 9.90 11.46 33.71
N SER A 80 9.33 10.26 33.51
CA SER A 80 9.53 9.45 32.29
C SER A 80 9.18 10.22 31.01
N LYS A 81 8.04 10.92 30.97
CA LYS A 81 7.63 11.66 29.77
C LYS A 81 8.57 12.81 29.45
N ASP A 82 8.99 13.57 30.45
CA ASP A 82 9.91 14.69 30.25
C ASP A 82 11.32 14.22 29.88
N ALA A 83 11.78 13.10 30.45
CA ALA A 83 13.04 12.45 30.09
C ALA A 83 13.02 11.96 28.64
N ARG A 84 11.93 11.32 28.22
CA ARG A 84 11.72 10.88 26.85
C ARG A 84 11.67 12.04 25.87
N TYR A 85 10.96 13.11 26.23
CA TYR A 85 10.92 14.35 25.47
C TYR A 85 12.32 14.96 25.28
N ALA A 86 13.10 15.06 26.38
CA ALA A 86 14.47 15.53 26.32
C ALA A 86 15.37 14.63 25.44
N GLY A 87 15.23 13.31 25.56
CA GLY A 87 15.93 12.35 24.70
C GLY A 87 15.64 12.57 23.21
N LEU A 88 14.36 12.71 22.85
CA LEU A 88 13.94 12.97 21.46
C LEU A 88 14.49 14.29 20.94
N ARG A 89 14.45 15.37 21.74
CA ARG A 89 15.03 16.66 21.34
C ARG A 89 16.54 16.57 21.12
N GLY A 90 17.25 15.84 21.98
CA GLY A 90 18.67 15.58 21.84
C GLY A 90 19.00 14.84 20.54
N LEU A 91 18.32 13.72 20.26
CA LEU A 91 18.51 12.95 19.03
C LEU A 91 18.18 13.77 17.78
N ARG A 92 17.07 14.52 17.81
CA ARG A 92 16.69 15.42 16.72
C ARG A 92 17.78 16.47 16.48
N GLY A 93 18.31 17.10 17.53
CA GLY A 93 19.42 18.05 17.43
C GLY A 93 20.67 17.44 16.78
N ILE A 94 21.05 16.22 17.14
CA ILE A 94 22.17 15.51 16.49
C ILE A 94 21.90 15.32 14.99
N MET A 95 20.70 14.89 14.62
CA MET A 95 20.31 14.71 13.22
C MET A 95 20.44 16.02 12.42
N TRP A 96 19.97 17.15 12.97
CA TRP A 96 20.10 18.46 12.35
C TRP A 96 21.56 18.88 12.16
N LYS A 97 22.44 18.55 13.11
CA LYS A 97 23.86 18.87 13.00
C LYS A 97 24.57 18.02 11.94
N LEU A 98 24.30 16.71 11.92
CA LEU A 98 24.97 15.76 11.02
C LEU A 98 24.47 15.82 9.57
N THR A 99 23.23 16.26 9.35
CA THR A 99 22.67 16.36 7.98
C THR A 99 23.09 17.63 7.24
N THR A 100 23.61 18.62 7.95
CA THR A 100 24.00 19.92 7.39
C THR A 100 25.49 19.95 6.98
N ASP A 101 26.33 19.07 7.54
CA ASP A 101 27.76 19.00 7.23
C ASP A 101 28.09 17.78 6.34
N PRO A 102 28.37 17.96 5.04
CA PRO A 102 28.65 16.86 4.11
C PRO A 102 29.97 16.13 4.38
N LEU A 103 30.80 16.63 5.30
CA LEU A 103 32.15 16.12 5.59
C LEU A 103 32.20 15.26 6.87
N GLN A 104 31.10 15.13 7.61
CA GLN A 104 31.02 14.30 8.82
C GLN A 104 30.61 12.85 8.52
N THR A 105 30.86 11.97 9.49
CA THR A 105 30.37 10.57 9.46
C THR A 105 28.86 10.56 9.25
N SER A 106 28.43 9.68 8.35
CA SER A 106 27.04 9.65 7.90
C SER A 106 26.15 9.20 9.04
N VAL A 107 25.24 10.05 9.49
CA VAL A 107 24.21 9.68 10.48
C VAL A 107 23.41 8.45 10.04
N TRP A 108 23.39 8.17 8.74
CA TRP A 108 22.72 7.03 8.09
C TRP A 108 23.45 5.70 8.29
N GLU A 109 24.58 5.66 8.99
CA GLU A 109 25.21 4.40 9.40
C GLU A 109 24.28 3.59 10.32
N ARG A 110 24.25 2.26 10.10
CA ARG A 110 23.37 1.35 10.83
C ARG A 110 23.53 1.46 12.35
N GLN A 111 24.76 1.63 12.83
CA GLN A 111 25.04 1.75 14.27
C GLN A 111 24.29 2.89 14.98
N TYR A 112 23.94 3.95 14.26
CA TYR A 112 23.17 5.07 14.79
C TYR A 112 21.68 4.90 14.55
N MET A 113 21.28 4.52 13.33
CA MET A 113 19.87 4.34 12.98
C MET A 113 19.19 3.21 13.77
N ASP A 114 19.93 2.15 14.10
CA ASP A 114 19.46 1.06 14.98
C ASP A 114 19.18 1.51 16.42
N LYS A 115 19.59 2.74 16.81
CA LYS A 115 19.25 3.35 18.11
C LYS A 115 18.19 4.44 17.95
N ILE A 116 18.34 5.28 16.92
CA ILE A 116 17.45 6.43 16.67
C ILE A 116 16.04 5.96 16.32
N ILE A 117 15.90 5.04 15.35
CA ILE A 117 14.57 4.62 14.89
C ILE A 117 13.76 3.92 15.99
N PRO A 118 14.28 2.93 16.72
CA PRO A 118 13.52 2.32 17.82
C PRO A 118 13.16 3.32 18.92
N SER A 119 14.00 4.32 19.19
CA SER A 119 13.71 5.39 20.14
C SER A 119 12.51 6.24 19.71
N ILE A 120 12.42 6.57 18.41
CA ILE A 120 11.29 7.29 17.84
C ILE A 120 10.02 6.42 17.91
N LEU A 121 10.11 5.18 17.42
CA LEU A 121 8.96 4.28 17.34
C LEU A 121 8.39 3.94 18.72
N PHE A 122 9.25 3.75 19.73
CA PHE A 122 8.81 3.53 21.12
C PHE A 122 7.97 4.69 21.65
N ASN A 123 8.38 5.93 21.38
CA ASN A 123 7.66 7.12 21.85
C ASN A 123 6.38 7.40 21.06
N LEU A 124 6.29 6.88 19.84
CA LEU A 124 5.07 6.95 19.05
C LEU A 124 4.02 5.92 19.48
N GLN A 125 4.47 4.80 20.06
CA GLN A 125 3.63 3.68 20.49
C GLN A 125 2.84 3.93 21.78
N GLU A 126 3.12 5.00 22.51
CA GLU A 126 2.60 5.19 23.87
C GLU A 126 1.08 4.98 23.95
N ASP A 127 0.71 4.06 24.87
CA ASP A 127 -0.57 3.37 24.98
C ASP A 127 -1.76 4.31 25.10
N ASP A 128 -2.57 4.33 24.05
CA ASP A 128 -3.95 4.76 24.12
C ASP A 128 -4.82 3.52 24.39
N CYS A 129 -4.78 2.99 25.61
CA CYS A 129 -5.59 1.84 26.02
C CYS A 129 -7.11 2.05 25.82
N GLU A 130 -7.58 3.27 25.52
CA GLU A 130 -9.01 3.59 25.37
C GLU A 130 -9.23 4.67 24.30
N GLU A 131 -8.95 4.37 23.03
CA GLU A 131 -9.24 5.30 21.93
C GLU A 131 -10.49 4.92 21.13
N SER A 132 -11.52 5.77 21.26
CA SER A 132 -12.71 5.79 20.42
C SER A 132 -12.39 5.84 18.92
N LYS A 133 -13.18 5.16 18.08
CA LYS A 133 -13.02 5.12 16.61
C LYS A 133 -12.90 6.50 15.96
N GLU A 134 -13.57 7.53 16.49
CA GLU A 134 -13.49 8.91 15.99
C GLU A 134 -12.07 9.50 16.11
N LYS A 135 -11.36 9.22 17.21
CA LYS A 135 -9.96 9.66 17.39
C LYS A 135 -8.98 8.93 16.46
N ARG A 136 -9.28 7.68 16.07
CA ARG A 136 -8.51 6.95 15.04
C ARG A 136 -8.63 7.61 13.67
N ASN A 137 -9.85 7.95 13.25
CA ASN A 137 -10.07 8.63 11.97
C ASN A 137 -9.44 10.04 11.96
N ASN A 138 -9.54 10.77 13.07
CA ASN A 138 -8.92 12.08 13.19
C ASN A 138 -7.37 12.02 13.12
N ARG A 139 -6.75 10.96 13.67
CA ARG A 139 -5.29 10.78 13.56
C ARG A 139 -4.83 10.59 12.12
N PHE A 140 -5.51 9.75 11.35
CA PHE A 140 -5.19 9.60 9.93
C PHE A 140 -5.38 10.92 9.17
N SER A 141 -6.41 11.71 9.50
CA SER A 141 -6.63 13.02 8.89
C SER A 141 -5.51 14.04 9.16
N VAL A 142 -4.81 13.96 10.31
CA VAL A 142 -3.68 14.85 10.62
C VAL A 142 -2.41 14.39 9.90
N ILE A 143 -2.22 13.07 9.76
CA ILE A 143 -1.07 12.47 9.06
C ILE A 143 -1.07 12.77 7.57
N ASP A 144 -2.25 12.85 6.97
CA ASP A 144 -2.46 13.03 5.54
C ASP A 144 -2.15 14.46 5.06
N GLN A 145 -1.81 15.37 5.99
CA GLN A 145 -1.40 16.72 5.68
C GLN A 145 0.12 16.80 5.44
N PRO A 146 0.58 17.70 4.53
CA PRO A 146 1.99 17.98 4.37
C PRO A 146 2.62 18.40 5.70
N TYR A 147 3.76 17.80 6.04
CA TYR A 147 4.48 18.14 7.27
C TYR A 147 4.92 19.61 7.26
N ALA A 148 4.40 20.41 8.20
CA ALA A 148 4.80 21.81 8.40
C ALA A 148 5.94 21.88 9.43
N MET A 149 7.01 22.62 9.10
CA MET A 149 8.21 22.78 9.94
C MET A 149 8.03 23.75 11.13
N ASP A 150 6.85 24.33 11.32
CA ASP A 150 6.68 25.40 12.31
C ASP A 150 6.58 24.88 13.74
N GLY A 151 7.63 25.14 14.52
CA GLY A 151 7.69 24.87 15.95
C GLY A 151 8.20 23.47 16.30
N VAL A 152 8.55 23.29 17.58
CA VAL A 152 8.89 21.98 18.15
C VAL A 152 7.68 21.49 18.91
N ALA A 153 7.15 20.32 18.53
CA ALA A 153 6.00 19.74 19.20
C ALA A 153 6.25 19.57 20.70
N GLU A 154 5.23 19.82 21.53
CA GLU A 154 5.40 19.93 22.99
C GLU A 154 5.36 18.60 23.76
N ASN A 155 4.90 17.53 23.12
CA ASN A 155 4.77 16.21 23.76
C ASN A 155 5.61 15.13 23.05
N PRO A 156 6.05 14.07 23.75
CA PRO A 156 6.92 13.03 23.18
C PRO A 156 6.37 12.38 21.91
N LYS A 157 5.07 12.07 21.87
CA LYS A 157 4.43 11.38 20.75
C LYS A 157 4.39 12.23 19.49
N ALA A 158 3.96 13.49 19.62
CA ALA A 158 3.94 14.45 18.53
C ALA A 158 5.35 14.81 18.06
N LEU A 159 6.32 14.91 18.98
CA LEU A 159 7.72 15.12 18.61
C LEU A 159 8.32 13.90 17.90
N ALA A 160 7.94 12.68 18.27
CA ALA A 160 8.35 11.46 17.58
C ALA A 160 7.78 11.40 16.15
N ASP A 161 6.49 11.73 15.97
CA ASP A 161 5.88 11.84 14.63
C ASP A 161 6.57 12.92 13.79
N GLN A 162 6.78 14.10 14.36
CA GLN A 162 7.52 15.19 13.74
C GLN A 162 8.91 14.72 13.29
N PHE A 163 9.63 14.04 14.18
CA PHE A 163 11.01 13.63 13.95
C PHE A 163 11.13 12.56 12.85
N ILE A 164 10.24 11.55 12.80
CA ILE A 164 10.30 10.55 11.71
C ILE A 164 10.04 11.19 10.35
N ARG A 165 9.11 12.14 10.25
CA ARG A 165 8.79 12.82 8.98
C ARG A 165 9.95 13.66 8.50
N GLU A 166 10.57 14.43 9.39
CA GLU A 166 11.78 15.21 9.09
C GLU A 166 12.93 14.32 8.63
N LEU A 167 13.12 13.19 9.28
CA LEU A 167 14.14 12.21 8.93
C LEU A 167 13.91 11.67 7.51
N MET A 168 12.68 11.27 7.19
CA MET A 168 12.33 10.77 5.85
C MET A 168 12.49 11.82 4.76
N ALA A 169 12.09 13.07 5.02
CA ALA A 169 12.24 14.17 4.07
C ALA A 169 13.69 14.45 3.69
N LYS A 170 14.61 14.16 4.61
CA LYS A 170 16.06 14.34 4.47
C LYS A 170 16.82 13.10 4.02
N ALA A 171 16.16 11.97 3.79
CA ALA A 171 16.80 10.70 3.49
C ALA A 171 16.74 10.34 1.99
N PRO A 172 17.45 11.02 1.06
CA PRO A 172 17.43 10.60 -0.34
C PRO A 172 18.18 9.27 -0.56
N PHE A 173 19.26 9.02 0.20
CA PHE A 173 20.09 7.79 0.09
C PHE A 173 20.09 6.92 1.35
N GLY A 174 19.55 7.43 2.47
CA GLY A 174 19.46 6.74 3.76
C GLY A 174 18.16 5.97 3.98
N LEU A 175 17.29 5.89 2.98
CA LEU A 175 15.97 5.24 3.08
C LEU A 175 16.07 3.81 3.62
N VAL A 176 17.02 3.02 3.13
CA VAL A 176 17.26 1.65 3.63
C VAL A 176 17.62 1.67 5.11
N SER A 177 18.53 2.54 5.52
CA SER A 177 18.98 2.66 6.90
C SER A 177 17.87 3.04 7.87
N VAL A 178 16.80 3.67 7.39
CA VAL A 178 15.61 3.99 8.20
C VAL A 178 14.57 2.88 8.13
N LEU A 179 14.27 2.36 6.95
CA LEU A 179 13.22 1.36 6.74
C LEU A 179 13.57 0.02 7.39
N ASP A 180 14.83 -0.43 7.32
CA ASP A 180 15.30 -1.70 7.93
C ASP A 180 14.94 -1.74 9.44
N PRO A 181 15.32 -0.75 10.27
CA PRO A 181 14.90 -0.69 11.66
C PRO A 181 13.38 -0.57 11.87
N VAL A 182 12.65 0.14 11.01
CA VAL A 182 11.17 0.25 11.11
C VAL A 182 10.52 -1.12 10.93
N LEU A 183 10.92 -1.86 9.89
CA LEU A 183 10.43 -3.20 9.61
C LEU A 183 10.74 -4.14 10.77
N LYS A 184 12.01 -4.14 11.22
CA LYS A 184 12.46 -4.94 12.37
C LYS A 184 11.69 -4.63 13.65
N HIS A 185 11.37 -3.35 13.90
CA HIS A 185 10.56 -2.95 15.05
C HIS A 185 9.14 -3.52 14.96
N CYS A 186 8.54 -3.49 13.77
CA CYS A 186 7.20 -4.07 13.57
C CYS A 186 7.22 -5.59 13.75
N ASP A 187 8.27 -6.28 13.29
CA ASP A 187 8.45 -7.73 13.47
C ASP A 187 8.61 -8.09 14.95
N LEU A 188 9.52 -7.43 15.67
CA LEU A 188 9.86 -7.74 17.07
C LEU A 188 8.73 -7.41 18.05
N HIS A 189 7.94 -6.37 17.76
CA HIS A 189 6.88 -5.90 18.64
C HIS A 189 5.47 -6.25 18.12
N THR A 190 5.38 -7.28 17.26
CA THR A 190 4.12 -7.86 16.73
C THR A 190 3.16 -6.84 16.12
N LYS A 191 3.67 -5.76 15.52
CA LYS A 191 2.85 -4.65 14.99
C LYS A 191 2.18 -4.94 13.66
N TRP A 192 2.47 -6.09 13.06
CA TRP A 192 1.79 -6.61 11.89
C TRP A 192 0.50 -7.36 12.20
N GLU A 193 0.30 -7.83 13.44
CA GLU A 193 -0.88 -8.62 13.75
C GLU A 193 -2.17 -7.81 13.60
N PRO A 194 -3.24 -8.38 13.00
CA PRO A 194 -4.47 -7.64 12.80
C PRO A 194 -5.16 -7.20 14.10
N PRO A 195 -5.63 -5.93 14.20
CA PRO A 195 -5.50 -4.87 13.20
C PRO A 195 -4.12 -4.18 13.25
N PRO A 196 -3.40 -4.01 12.12
CA PRO A 196 -2.03 -3.48 12.10
C PRO A 196 -2.00 -1.93 12.17
N ILE A 197 -2.70 -1.34 13.14
CA ILE A 197 -2.97 0.10 13.22
C ILE A 197 -1.67 0.91 13.28
N PHE A 198 -0.72 0.46 14.11
CA PHE A 198 0.57 1.14 14.27
C PHE A 198 1.40 1.09 12.99
N ALA A 199 1.44 -0.07 12.32
CA ALA A 199 2.18 -0.20 11.07
C ALA A 199 1.55 0.67 9.97
N ILE A 200 0.22 0.68 9.84
CA ILE A 200 -0.48 1.58 8.90
C ILE A 200 -0.13 3.05 9.20
N TYR A 201 -0.19 3.47 10.47
CA TYR A 201 0.16 4.84 10.87
C TYR A 201 1.58 5.21 10.40
N ILE A 202 2.56 4.37 10.73
CA ILE A 202 3.98 4.64 10.45
C ILE A 202 4.25 4.70 8.95
N PHE A 203 3.76 3.72 8.19
CA PHE A 203 4.01 3.69 6.76
C PHE A 203 3.28 4.82 6.03
N ARG A 204 2.10 5.27 6.49
CA ARG A 204 1.47 6.49 5.96
C ARG A 204 2.33 7.73 6.24
N ALA A 205 2.78 7.91 7.49
CA ALA A 205 3.64 9.04 7.85
C ALA A 205 4.93 9.08 7.02
N ILE A 206 5.55 7.91 6.79
CA ILE A 206 6.71 7.77 5.91
C ILE A 206 6.35 8.13 4.46
N MET A 207 5.25 7.60 3.91
CA MET A 207 4.84 7.82 2.52
C MET A 207 4.59 9.29 2.19
N TYR A 208 3.99 10.06 3.10
CA TYR A 208 3.80 11.51 2.94
C TYR A 208 5.08 12.34 3.07
N SER A 209 6.17 11.73 3.54
CA SER A 209 7.41 12.44 3.86
C SER A 209 8.56 12.14 2.88
N VAL A 210 8.45 11.07 2.08
CA VAL A 210 9.49 10.68 1.11
C VAL A 210 9.30 11.34 -0.24
N LYS A 211 10.40 11.56 -0.96
CA LYS A 211 10.37 12.08 -2.33
C LYS A 211 9.91 11.05 -3.35
N ASP A 212 10.25 9.78 -3.13
CA ASP A 212 9.88 8.66 -4.00
C ASP A 212 9.14 7.57 -3.20
N PRO A 213 7.80 7.62 -3.17
CA PRO A 213 6.98 6.61 -2.49
C PRO A 213 7.12 5.19 -3.05
N SER A 214 7.58 5.03 -4.30
CA SER A 214 7.72 3.72 -4.93
C SER A 214 8.76 2.85 -4.22
N PHE A 215 9.80 3.48 -3.65
CA PHE A 215 10.84 2.78 -2.89
C PHE A 215 10.29 2.13 -1.61
N VAL A 216 9.38 2.81 -0.91
CA VAL A 216 8.76 2.30 0.32
C VAL A 216 7.86 1.12 0.02
N ILE A 217 7.09 1.20 -1.07
CA ILE A 217 6.27 0.08 -1.56
C ILE A 217 7.17 -1.13 -1.89
N GLN A 218 8.27 -0.91 -2.61
CA GLN A 218 9.20 -1.98 -2.97
C GLN A 218 9.83 -2.62 -1.73
N ALA A 219 10.22 -1.82 -0.73
CA ALA A 219 10.77 -2.31 0.53
C ALA A 219 9.76 -3.21 1.28
N LEU A 220 8.48 -2.82 1.32
CA LEU A 220 7.41 -3.62 1.92
C LEU A 220 7.15 -4.92 1.15
N ILE A 221 7.23 -4.91 -0.19
CA ILE A 221 7.11 -6.13 -1.01
C ILE A 221 8.28 -7.06 -0.76
N THR A 222 9.52 -6.55 -0.75
CA THR A 222 10.70 -7.34 -0.41
C THR A 222 10.60 -7.88 1.02
N HIS A 223 10.04 -7.11 1.96
CA HIS A 223 9.77 -7.60 3.32
C HIS A 223 8.75 -8.73 3.32
N LEU A 224 7.66 -8.61 2.56
CA LEU A 224 6.66 -9.68 2.42
C LEU A 224 7.28 -10.96 1.83
N GLU A 225 8.20 -10.83 0.86
CA GLU A 225 8.96 -11.94 0.28
C GLU A 225 9.83 -12.64 1.34
N ASN A 226 10.56 -11.86 2.15
CA ASN A 226 11.36 -12.37 3.26
C ASN A 226 10.49 -13.05 4.34
N MET A 227 9.27 -12.54 4.54
CA MET A 227 8.29 -13.06 5.50
C MET A 227 7.36 -14.13 4.91
N SER A 228 7.71 -14.70 3.76
CA SER A 228 6.85 -15.66 3.04
C SER A 228 6.55 -16.96 3.80
N ASN A 229 7.41 -17.36 4.74
CA ASN A 229 7.21 -18.53 5.61
C ASN A 229 6.65 -18.15 7.00
N SER A 230 6.37 -16.88 7.25
CA SER A 230 5.84 -16.42 8.54
C SER A 230 4.34 -16.75 8.67
N ASN A 231 3.83 -16.58 9.91
CA ASN A 231 2.41 -16.71 10.20
C ASN A 231 1.56 -15.88 9.24
N ALA A 232 0.44 -16.46 8.81
CA ALA A 232 -0.50 -15.78 7.91
C ALA A 232 -0.96 -14.42 8.48
N SER A 233 -1.13 -14.28 9.81
CA SER A 233 -1.47 -13.02 10.47
C SER A 233 -0.47 -11.89 10.15
N VAL A 234 0.83 -12.18 10.15
CA VAL A 234 1.89 -11.21 9.81
C VAL A 234 1.82 -10.83 8.34
N ARG A 235 1.66 -11.83 7.46
CA ARG A 235 1.51 -11.60 6.01
C ARG A 235 0.26 -10.78 5.67
N ILE A 236 -0.86 -11.04 6.34
CA ILE A 236 -2.10 -10.24 6.27
C ILE A 236 -1.82 -8.80 6.70
N GLY A 237 -1.11 -8.61 7.80
CA GLY A 237 -0.69 -7.30 8.29
C GLY A 237 0.06 -6.48 7.26
N ILE A 238 1.10 -7.08 6.68
CA ILE A 238 1.93 -6.43 5.65
C ILE A 238 1.10 -6.11 4.39
N ALA A 239 0.27 -7.05 3.92
CA ALA A 239 -0.63 -6.83 2.78
C ALA A 239 -1.65 -5.70 3.04
N THR A 240 -2.18 -5.62 4.26
CA THR A 240 -3.10 -4.55 4.68
C THR A 240 -2.40 -3.18 4.66
N VAL A 241 -1.15 -3.12 5.12
CA VAL A 241 -0.35 -1.90 5.06
C VAL A 241 -0.09 -1.49 3.60
N LEU A 242 0.30 -2.43 2.72
CA LEU A 242 0.48 -2.18 1.29
C LEU A 242 -0.79 -1.61 0.64
N SER A 243 -1.97 -2.16 0.96
CA SER A 243 -3.27 -1.65 0.51
C SER A 243 -3.51 -0.21 0.97
N SER A 244 -3.20 0.08 2.24
CA SER A 244 -3.51 1.36 2.88
C SER A 244 -2.67 2.54 2.39
N ILE A 245 -1.51 2.27 1.78
CA ILE A 245 -0.55 3.31 1.37
C ILE A 245 -0.52 3.57 -0.12
N VAL A 246 -1.10 2.69 -0.96
CA VAL A 246 -0.96 2.82 -2.41
C VAL A 246 -1.61 4.09 -2.98
N SER A 247 -2.75 4.50 -2.41
CA SER A 247 -3.43 5.72 -2.83
C SER A 247 -2.57 6.96 -2.66
N ILE A 248 -1.59 6.93 -1.74
CA ILE A 248 -0.64 8.02 -1.51
C ILE A 248 0.39 8.11 -2.64
N ALA A 249 0.80 6.97 -3.22
CA ALA A 249 1.83 6.93 -4.26
C ALA A 249 1.30 7.31 -5.66
N SER A 250 0.00 7.18 -5.91
CA SER A 250 -0.75 7.61 -7.12
C SER A 250 0.01 7.49 -8.46
N THR A 251 0.90 8.44 -8.80
CA THR A 251 1.60 8.51 -10.09
C THR A 251 3.02 7.95 -10.11
N SER A 252 3.66 7.68 -8.95
CA SER A 252 5.08 7.24 -8.90
C SER A 252 5.28 5.75 -9.15
N ILE A 253 4.20 4.97 -9.26
CA ILE A 253 4.22 3.50 -9.33
C ILE A 253 4.54 2.99 -10.76
N GLY A 254 4.33 3.81 -11.79
CA GLY A 254 4.32 3.40 -13.20
C GLY A 254 5.47 2.48 -13.64
N PRO A 255 6.75 2.82 -13.40
CA PRO A 255 7.89 1.99 -13.84
C PRO A 255 7.98 0.61 -13.17
N SER A 256 7.49 0.48 -11.94
CA SER A 256 7.60 -0.74 -11.13
C SER A 256 6.29 -1.54 -11.10
N LEU A 257 5.25 -1.07 -11.78
CA LEU A 257 3.88 -1.56 -11.66
C LEU A 257 3.76 -3.07 -11.92
N ILE A 258 4.29 -3.55 -13.05
CA ILE A 258 4.25 -4.97 -13.40
C ILE A 258 5.06 -5.81 -12.40
N GLY A 259 6.19 -5.28 -11.91
CA GLY A 259 7.00 -5.95 -10.88
C GLY A 259 6.22 -6.15 -9.59
N ILE A 260 5.52 -5.11 -9.12
CA ILE A 260 4.68 -5.13 -7.92
C ILE A 260 3.55 -6.16 -8.07
N PHE A 261 2.78 -6.09 -9.17
CA PHE A 261 1.68 -7.04 -9.42
C PHE A 261 2.19 -8.47 -9.57
N ASN A 262 3.33 -8.67 -10.21
CA ASN A 262 3.95 -10.00 -10.33
C ASN A 262 4.32 -10.58 -8.96
N SER A 263 4.92 -9.78 -8.06
CA SER A 263 5.22 -10.22 -6.69
C SER A 263 3.95 -10.54 -5.91
N LEU A 264 2.91 -9.70 -5.97
CA LEU A 264 1.63 -9.97 -5.30
C LEU A 264 0.95 -11.24 -5.84
N LEU A 265 0.94 -11.46 -7.16
CA LEU A 265 0.42 -12.69 -7.77
C LEU A 265 1.24 -13.91 -7.37
N LYS A 266 2.57 -13.80 -7.29
CA LYS A 266 3.43 -14.89 -6.81
C LYS A 266 3.10 -15.28 -5.37
N HIS A 267 2.86 -14.31 -4.49
CA HIS A 267 2.41 -14.56 -3.13
C HIS A 267 1.03 -15.22 -3.07
N LEU A 268 0.10 -14.77 -3.93
CA LEU A 268 -1.24 -15.34 -4.02
C LEU A 268 -1.19 -16.81 -4.47
N ARG A 269 -0.43 -17.12 -5.53
CA ARG A 269 -0.18 -18.49 -6.01
C ARG A 269 0.40 -19.38 -4.91
N ARG A 270 1.43 -18.89 -4.22
CA ARG A 270 2.07 -19.64 -3.15
C ARG A 270 1.14 -19.93 -1.99
N SER A 271 0.30 -18.96 -1.59
CA SER A 271 -0.70 -19.17 -0.54
C SER A 271 -1.75 -20.21 -0.96
N VAL A 272 -2.19 -20.15 -2.22
CA VAL A 272 -3.10 -21.14 -2.82
C VAL A 272 -2.50 -22.55 -2.78
N GLU A 273 -1.25 -22.71 -3.20
CA GLU A 273 -0.54 -23.99 -3.16
C GLU A 273 -0.35 -24.47 -1.72
N PHE A 274 0.04 -23.57 -0.81
CA PHE A 274 0.26 -23.89 0.60
C PHE A 274 -1.03 -24.31 1.31
N GLN A 275 -2.18 -23.72 0.97
CA GLN A 275 -3.48 -24.13 1.51
C GLN A 275 -3.82 -25.60 1.20
N GLN A 276 -3.26 -26.16 0.12
CA GLN A 276 -3.50 -27.54 -0.29
C GLN A 276 -2.53 -28.54 0.34
N THR A 277 -1.52 -28.09 1.08
CA THR A 277 -0.58 -28.97 1.77
C THR A 277 -1.07 -29.30 3.18
N GLU A 278 -0.70 -30.49 3.67
CA GLU A 278 -0.96 -30.90 5.07
C GLU A 278 -0.17 -30.07 6.09
N GLU A 279 0.84 -29.32 5.63
CA GLU A 279 1.68 -28.43 6.44
C GLU A 279 1.01 -27.08 6.74
N CYS A 280 -0.14 -26.79 6.13
CA CYS A 280 -0.87 -25.53 6.34
C CYS A 280 -1.41 -25.44 7.77
N PRO A 281 -0.97 -24.45 8.59
CA PRO A 281 -1.41 -24.34 9.97
C PRO A 281 -2.89 -23.96 10.10
N SER A 282 -3.39 -23.16 9.16
CA SER A 282 -4.79 -22.69 9.16
C SER A 282 -5.22 -22.28 7.76
N ILE A 283 -6.12 -23.07 7.17
CA ILE A 283 -6.73 -22.81 5.87
C ILE A 283 -7.50 -21.48 5.88
N ASP A 284 -8.20 -21.17 6.98
CA ASP A 284 -9.01 -19.95 7.07
C ASP A 284 -8.13 -18.69 7.09
N GLN A 285 -6.99 -18.72 7.78
CA GLN A 285 -6.04 -17.61 7.77
C GLN A 285 -5.38 -17.43 6.40
N GLU A 286 -5.08 -18.52 5.67
CA GLU A 286 -4.61 -18.40 4.28
C GLU A 286 -5.67 -17.78 3.37
N LYS A 287 -6.96 -18.14 3.52
CA LYS A 287 -8.04 -17.49 2.76
C LYS A 287 -8.12 -16.00 3.05
N ILE A 288 -8.02 -15.58 4.31
CA ILE A 288 -8.00 -14.15 4.67
C ILE A 288 -6.78 -13.46 4.04
N TYR A 289 -5.62 -14.13 4.00
CA TYR A 289 -4.44 -13.61 3.33
C TYR A 289 -4.64 -13.46 1.82
N GLN A 290 -5.21 -14.46 1.15
CA GLN A 290 -5.55 -14.41 -0.28
C GLN A 290 -6.52 -13.25 -0.58
N GLU A 291 -7.59 -13.10 0.21
CA GLU A 291 -8.52 -11.97 0.07
C GLU A 291 -7.83 -10.62 0.32
N SER A 292 -6.91 -10.55 1.28
CA SER A 292 -6.16 -9.32 1.57
C SER A 292 -5.26 -8.92 0.39
N LEU A 293 -4.61 -9.90 -0.27
CA LEU A 293 -3.82 -9.65 -1.48
C LEU A 293 -4.70 -9.24 -2.67
N ILE A 294 -5.86 -9.89 -2.86
CA ILE A 294 -6.82 -9.55 -3.91
C ILE A 294 -7.33 -8.12 -3.70
N ASN A 295 -7.71 -7.77 -2.48
CA ASN A 295 -8.16 -6.42 -2.14
C ASN A 295 -7.05 -5.39 -2.34
N ALA A 296 -5.81 -5.70 -1.93
CA ALA A 296 -4.66 -4.84 -2.18
C ALA A 296 -4.45 -4.59 -3.69
N MET A 297 -4.46 -5.63 -4.52
CA MET A 297 -4.36 -5.45 -5.98
C MET A 297 -5.50 -4.61 -6.56
N GLY A 298 -6.72 -4.75 -6.01
CA GLY A 298 -7.85 -3.90 -6.38
C GLY A 298 -7.68 -2.43 -5.99
N ASP A 299 -7.19 -2.16 -4.77
CA ASP A 299 -6.91 -0.79 -4.31
C ASP A 299 -5.76 -0.17 -5.10
N TYR A 300 -4.74 -0.97 -5.45
CA TYR A 300 -3.68 -0.58 -6.38
C TYR A 300 -4.27 -0.18 -7.73
N ALA A 301 -5.12 -1.03 -8.32
CA ALA A 301 -5.75 -0.73 -9.59
C ALA A 301 -6.59 0.55 -9.55
N TYR A 302 -7.31 0.81 -8.44
CA TYR A 302 -8.11 2.01 -8.27
C TYR A 302 -7.29 3.31 -8.29
N ALA A 303 -6.06 3.28 -7.78
CA ALA A 303 -5.17 4.44 -7.75
C ALA A 303 -4.53 4.78 -9.11
N LEU A 304 -4.67 3.92 -10.12
CA LEU A 304 -4.00 4.07 -11.42
C LEU A 304 -4.92 4.67 -12.49
N PRO A 305 -4.36 5.27 -13.55
CA PRO A 305 -5.10 5.60 -14.76
C PRO A 305 -5.62 4.35 -15.48
N ASP A 306 -6.71 4.51 -16.24
CA ASP A 306 -7.39 3.40 -16.91
C ASP A 306 -6.52 2.62 -17.90
N TYR A 307 -5.58 3.27 -18.60
CA TYR A 307 -4.67 2.55 -19.52
C TYR A 307 -3.77 1.55 -18.78
N GLN A 308 -3.32 1.87 -17.56
CA GLN A 308 -2.51 0.94 -16.74
C GLN A 308 -3.36 -0.18 -16.15
N LYS A 309 -4.64 0.09 -15.84
CA LYS A 309 -5.59 -0.97 -15.44
C LYS A 309 -5.74 -2.00 -16.55
N VAL A 310 -5.81 -1.57 -17.82
CA VAL A 310 -5.82 -2.48 -18.97
C VAL A 310 -4.55 -3.32 -19.02
N GLU A 311 -3.36 -2.72 -18.88
CA GLU A 311 -2.09 -3.47 -18.85
C GLU A 311 -2.07 -4.53 -17.75
N ILE A 312 -2.55 -4.20 -16.54
CA ILE A 312 -2.65 -5.14 -15.42
C ILE A 312 -3.66 -6.26 -15.72
N MET A 313 -4.84 -5.94 -16.26
CA MET A 313 -5.84 -6.95 -16.64
C MET A 313 -5.26 -7.93 -17.67
N LEU A 314 -4.54 -7.42 -18.68
CA LEU A 314 -3.84 -8.23 -19.67
C LEU A 314 -2.78 -9.12 -18.99
N PHE A 315 -1.98 -8.56 -18.08
CA PHE A 315 -0.96 -9.28 -17.34
C PHE A 315 -1.54 -10.42 -16.47
N ILE A 316 -2.61 -10.16 -15.71
CA ILE A 316 -3.29 -11.19 -14.91
C ILE A 316 -3.86 -12.27 -15.83
N SER A 317 -4.50 -11.88 -16.95
CA SER A 317 -5.11 -12.83 -17.89
C SER A 317 -4.10 -13.78 -18.53
N ALA A 318 -2.91 -13.28 -18.88
CA ALA A 318 -1.82 -14.08 -19.44
C ALA A 318 -1.25 -15.09 -18.42
N ASN A 319 -1.51 -14.85 -17.14
CA ASN A 319 -1.08 -15.66 -16.02
C ASN A 319 -2.10 -16.75 -15.63
N ILE A 320 -3.32 -16.73 -16.17
CA ILE A 320 -4.34 -17.73 -15.84
C ILE A 320 -3.97 -19.09 -16.47
N PRO A 321 -3.89 -20.18 -15.68
CA PRO A 321 -3.46 -21.48 -16.20
C PRO A 321 -4.48 -22.08 -17.19
N ASN A 322 -3.96 -22.89 -18.12
CA ASN A 322 -4.71 -23.86 -18.95
C ASN A 322 -5.83 -23.29 -19.86
N LEU A 323 -5.68 -22.05 -20.36
CA LEU A 323 -6.55 -21.46 -21.38
C LEU A 323 -6.35 -22.08 -22.78
N GLY A 324 -6.83 -23.29 -23.02
CA GLY A 324 -6.83 -23.93 -24.36
C GLY A 324 -6.39 -25.39 -24.43
N LYS A 325 -6.30 -26.11 -23.30
CA LYS A 325 -6.16 -27.57 -23.30
C LYS A 325 -7.54 -28.21 -23.20
N ASP A 326 -8.24 -28.25 -24.31
CA ASP A 326 -9.45 -29.06 -24.43
C ASP A 326 -9.07 -30.52 -24.14
N SER A 327 -9.68 -31.14 -23.13
CA SER A 327 -9.69 -32.59 -22.84
C SER A 327 -8.72 -33.18 -21.79
N GLN A 328 -7.95 -32.39 -21.02
CA GLN A 328 -7.30 -32.93 -19.80
C GLN A 328 -7.99 -32.36 -18.56
N ALA A 329 -8.50 -33.25 -17.69
CA ALA A 329 -9.03 -32.88 -16.39
C ALA A 329 -7.99 -32.03 -15.65
N LEU A 330 -8.33 -30.79 -15.32
CA LEU A 330 -7.42 -29.91 -14.60
C LEU A 330 -7.07 -30.56 -13.26
N LYS A 331 -5.81 -30.40 -12.86
CA LYS A 331 -5.42 -30.70 -11.48
C LYS A 331 -6.26 -29.79 -10.57
N PRO A 332 -6.75 -30.28 -9.41
CA PRO A 332 -7.50 -29.47 -8.46
C PRO A 332 -6.78 -28.16 -8.07
N SER A 333 -5.45 -28.20 -8.01
CA SER A 333 -4.58 -27.02 -7.82
C SER A 333 -4.75 -25.97 -8.90
N ASP A 334 -4.81 -26.38 -10.16
CA ASP A 334 -4.88 -25.49 -11.33
C ASP A 334 -6.27 -24.89 -11.47
N THR A 335 -7.32 -25.66 -11.16
CA THR A 335 -8.71 -25.17 -11.14
C THR A 335 -8.89 -24.10 -10.07
N PHE A 336 -8.41 -24.36 -8.85
CA PHE A 336 -8.50 -23.39 -7.76
C PHE A 336 -7.68 -22.14 -8.05
N LEU A 337 -6.50 -22.28 -8.66
CA LEU A 337 -5.70 -21.15 -9.08
C LEU A 337 -6.34 -20.33 -10.21
N GLN A 338 -7.02 -20.99 -11.15
CA GLN A 338 -7.83 -20.32 -12.17
C GLN A 338 -8.94 -19.48 -11.52
N HIS A 339 -9.69 -20.06 -10.57
CA HIS A 339 -10.71 -19.34 -9.80
C HIS A 339 -10.15 -18.09 -9.12
N ILE A 340 -9.06 -18.22 -8.36
CA ILE A 340 -8.46 -17.09 -7.63
C ILE A 340 -7.93 -15.99 -8.55
N LEU A 341 -7.33 -16.34 -9.70
CA LEU A 341 -6.85 -15.35 -10.66
C LEU A 341 -7.98 -14.65 -11.43
N VAL A 342 -9.07 -15.35 -11.73
CA VAL A 342 -10.27 -14.75 -12.34
C VAL A 342 -10.96 -13.80 -11.36
N LYS A 343 -11.07 -14.19 -10.09
CA LYS A 343 -11.53 -13.31 -9.01
C LYS A 343 -10.64 -12.07 -8.88
N THR A 344 -9.32 -12.23 -8.97
CA THR A 344 -8.36 -11.11 -8.97
C THR A 344 -8.57 -10.21 -10.19
N LEU A 345 -8.74 -10.79 -11.38
CA LEU A 345 -9.01 -10.05 -12.61
C LEU A 345 -10.31 -9.25 -12.50
N LEU A 346 -11.38 -9.86 -11.98
CA LEU A 346 -12.65 -9.18 -11.71
C LEU A 346 -12.45 -8.02 -10.74
N LYS A 347 -11.73 -8.22 -9.64
CA LYS A 347 -11.45 -7.15 -8.67
C LYS A 347 -10.77 -5.95 -9.32
N VAL A 348 -9.80 -6.16 -10.20
CA VAL A 348 -9.15 -5.08 -10.98
C VAL A 348 -10.10 -4.48 -11.99
N ALA A 349 -10.87 -5.31 -12.72
CA ALA A 349 -11.82 -4.87 -13.73
C ALA A 349 -12.85 -3.91 -13.14
N THR A 350 -13.41 -4.17 -11.95
CA THR A 350 -14.38 -3.27 -11.27
C THR A 350 -13.87 -1.85 -10.99
N LYS A 351 -12.55 -1.60 -11.14
CA LYS A 351 -11.95 -0.28 -10.98
C LYS A 351 -11.73 0.44 -12.31
N TYR A 352 -11.88 -0.24 -13.43
CA TYR A 352 -11.73 0.30 -14.78
C TYR A 352 -13.05 0.91 -15.26
N ARG A 353 -12.95 2.04 -15.97
CA ARG A 353 -14.09 2.64 -16.68
C ARG A 353 -13.86 2.53 -18.19
N THR A 354 -14.80 1.91 -18.89
CA THR A 354 -14.72 1.79 -20.35
C THR A 354 -14.98 3.13 -21.02
N GLY A 355 -13.95 3.71 -21.62
CA GLY A 355 -14.09 4.82 -22.56
C GLY A 355 -14.41 4.32 -23.96
N PHE A 356 -13.45 3.61 -24.57
CA PHE A 356 -13.59 3.01 -25.89
C PHE A 356 -13.42 1.50 -25.81
N MET A 357 -14.38 0.74 -26.33
CA MET A 357 -14.34 -0.73 -26.33
C MET A 357 -13.10 -1.25 -27.09
N SER A 358 -12.73 -0.56 -28.18
CA SER A 358 -11.55 -0.85 -28.99
C SER A 358 -10.24 -0.98 -28.20
N THR A 359 -10.11 -0.31 -27.05
CA THR A 359 -8.88 -0.37 -26.23
C THR A 359 -8.63 -1.75 -25.63
N ILE A 360 -9.71 -2.50 -25.35
CA ILE A 360 -9.66 -3.81 -24.70
C ILE A 360 -9.97 -4.90 -25.72
N PHE A 361 -10.94 -4.66 -26.60
CA PHE A 361 -11.45 -5.65 -27.53
C PHE A 361 -10.61 -5.81 -28.81
N SER A 362 -9.54 -5.02 -29.00
CA SER A 362 -8.61 -5.18 -30.14
C SER A 362 -7.55 -6.28 -29.96
N ASN A 363 -7.35 -6.75 -28.73
CA ASN A 363 -6.23 -7.63 -28.38
C ASN A 363 -6.70 -9.10 -28.23
N ASN A 364 -5.84 -10.00 -27.75
CA ASN A 364 -6.21 -11.40 -27.50
C ASN A 364 -7.04 -11.62 -26.23
N PHE A 365 -7.16 -10.60 -25.38
CA PHE A 365 -7.88 -10.67 -24.11
C PHE A 365 -9.35 -11.10 -24.20
N PRO A 366 -10.15 -10.61 -25.16
CA PRO A 366 -11.53 -11.07 -25.31
C PRO A 366 -11.63 -12.57 -25.63
N ASN A 367 -10.68 -13.13 -26.38
CA ASN A 367 -10.64 -14.58 -26.64
C ASN A 367 -10.36 -15.37 -25.35
N THR A 368 -9.52 -14.84 -24.46
CA THR A 368 -9.31 -15.41 -23.12
C THR A 368 -10.60 -15.40 -22.31
N LEU A 369 -11.33 -14.28 -22.29
CA LEU A 369 -12.61 -14.19 -21.58
C LEU A 369 -13.66 -15.15 -22.14
N LEU A 370 -13.76 -15.31 -23.48
CA LEU A 370 -14.67 -16.29 -24.09
C LEU A 370 -14.37 -17.72 -23.65
N ARG A 371 -13.08 -18.09 -23.51
CA ARG A 371 -12.69 -19.41 -23.00
C ARG A 371 -13.08 -19.58 -21.54
N LEU A 372 -12.83 -18.57 -20.71
CA LEU A 372 -13.17 -18.58 -19.29
C LEU A 372 -14.68 -18.71 -19.05
N ALA A 373 -15.50 -18.02 -19.85
CA ALA A 373 -16.95 -18.08 -19.79
C ALA A 373 -17.52 -19.49 -20.07
N LEU A 374 -16.73 -20.39 -20.66
CA LEU A 374 -17.11 -21.75 -21.02
C LEU A 374 -16.33 -22.82 -20.24
N THR A 375 -15.61 -22.43 -19.18
CA THR A 375 -14.92 -23.38 -18.29
C THR A 375 -15.91 -24.23 -17.49
N GLY A 376 -15.45 -25.38 -16.99
CA GLY A 376 -16.28 -26.29 -16.20
C GLY A 376 -16.66 -25.75 -14.81
N ASP A 377 -15.86 -24.86 -14.23
CA ASP A 377 -16.12 -24.25 -12.92
C ASP A 377 -17.20 -23.16 -13.01
N PRO A 378 -18.37 -23.32 -12.36
CA PRO A 378 -19.44 -22.33 -12.41
C PRO A 378 -19.01 -20.97 -11.86
N ILE A 379 -18.21 -20.92 -10.81
CA ILE A 379 -17.84 -19.64 -10.19
C ILE A 379 -16.95 -18.84 -11.14
N VAL A 380 -16.02 -19.51 -11.83
CA VAL A 380 -15.22 -18.89 -12.91
C VAL A 380 -16.10 -18.34 -14.02
N ARG A 381 -17.13 -19.08 -14.45
CA ARG A 381 -18.07 -18.60 -15.47
C ARG A 381 -18.81 -17.34 -15.00
N LEU A 382 -19.32 -17.34 -13.75
CA LEU A 382 -20.04 -16.20 -13.18
C LEU A 382 -19.15 -14.96 -13.08
N ASP A 383 -17.95 -15.09 -12.51
CA ASP A 383 -17.00 -13.99 -12.40
C ASP A 383 -16.61 -13.44 -13.78
N THR A 384 -16.51 -14.31 -14.79
CA THR A 384 -16.25 -13.90 -16.17
C THR A 384 -17.40 -13.09 -16.77
N GLN A 385 -18.66 -13.44 -16.47
CA GLN A 385 -19.81 -12.60 -16.86
C GLN A 385 -19.75 -11.22 -16.19
N CYS A 386 -19.44 -11.17 -14.90
CA CYS A 386 -19.25 -9.89 -14.19
C CYS A 386 -18.09 -9.05 -14.76
N ILE A 387 -17.03 -9.70 -15.26
CA ILE A 387 -15.97 -9.00 -16.01
C ILE A 387 -16.55 -8.41 -17.30
N PHE A 388 -17.33 -9.17 -18.09
CA PHE A 388 -17.99 -8.62 -19.27
C PHE A 388 -18.90 -7.44 -18.94
N HIS A 389 -19.65 -7.50 -17.85
CA HIS A 389 -20.49 -6.38 -17.41
C HIS A 389 -19.67 -5.11 -17.26
N THR A 390 -18.55 -5.22 -16.54
CA THR A 390 -17.68 -4.07 -16.27
C THR A 390 -17.04 -3.52 -17.55
N LEU A 391 -16.68 -4.39 -18.49
CA LEU A 391 -16.02 -3.99 -19.73
C LEU A 391 -16.99 -3.41 -20.76
N LEU A 392 -18.25 -3.85 -20.75
CA LEU A 392 -19.26 -3.39 -21.70
C LEU A 392 -20.00 -2.14 -21.22
N ASP A 393 -20.24 -2.00 -19.93
CA ASP A 393 -21.00 -0.88 -19.36
C ASP A 393 -20.18 0.42 -19.36
N ARG A 394 -20.40 1.26 -20.38
CA ARG A 394 -19.71 2.57 -20.50
C ARG A 394 -20.41 3.65 -19.68
N HIS A 395 -21.69 3.45 -19.38
CA HIS A 395 -22.59 4.48 -18.88
C HIS A 395 -23.19 4.19 -17.49
N ASP A 396 -22.65 3.20 -16.77
CA ASP A 396 -23.03 2.86 -15.38
C ASP A 396 -24.49 2.38 -15.25
N ASN A 397 -24.97 1.62 -16.24
CA ASN A 397 -26.31 1.02 -16.25
C ASN A 397 -26.39 -0.30 -15.46
N LEU A 398 -25.26 -0.85 -15.00
CA LEU A 398 -25.19 -2.17 -14.37
C LEU A 398 -26.15 -2.33 -13.18
N SER A 399 -26.33 -1.28 -12.38
CA SER A 399 -27.23 -1.31 -11.21
C SER A 399 -28.69 -1.61 -11.58
N VAL A 400 -29.12 -1.20 -12.78
CA VAL A 400 -30.46 -1.44 -13.32
C VAL A 400 -30.53 -2.79 -14.04
N LEU A 401 -29.49 -3.14 -14.80
CA LEU A 401 -29.48 -4.31 -15.68
C LEU A 401 -29.18 -5.63 -14.99
N ARG A 402 -28.55 -5.59 -13.81
CA ARG A 402 -28.16 -6.79 -13.05
C ARG A 402 -29.37 -7.63 -12.62
N HIS A 403 -30.48 -6.98 -12.31
CA HIS A 403 -31.76 -7.62 -12.00
C HIS A 403 -32.86 -6.88 -12.76
N LEU A 404 -32.99 -7.19 -14.04
CA LEU A 404 -33.99 -6.57 -14.91
C LEU A 404 -35.40 -6.83 -14.37
N PRO A 405 -36.12 -5.78 -13.91
CA PRO A 405 -37.51 -5.94 -13.54
C PRO A 405 -38.33 -6.22 -14.81
N TYR A 406 -39.49 -6.86 -14.65
CA TYR A 406 -40.46 -6.92 -15.74
C TYR A 406 -41.02 -5.51 -15.97
N VAL A 407 -40.74 -4.93 -17.14
CA VAL A 407 -41.18 -3.58 -17.52
C VAL A 407 -41.93 -3.63 -18.85
N ASN A 408 -43.01 -2.87 -18.95
CA ASN A 408 -43.83 -2.79 -20.17
C ASN A 408 -43.20 -1.89 -21.24
N ASP A 409 -42.48 -0.84 -20.82
CA ASP A 409 -41.75 0.08 -21.69
C ASP A 409 -40.28 0.23 -21.23
N VAL A 410 -39.33 -0.02 -22.15
CA VAL A 410 -37.90 0.09 -21.88
C VAL A 410 -37.50 1.52 -21.48
N ALA A 411 -38.28 2.53 -21.90
CA ALA A 411 -38.04 3.93 -21.51
C ALA A 411 -38.15 4.16 -19.99
N ASP A 412 -38.93 3.35 -19.27
CA ASP A 412 -39.11 3.46 -17.82
C ASP A 412 -37.87 3.01 -17.03
N LEU A 413 -36.92 2.32 -17.68
CA LEU A 413 -35.65 1.91 -17.07
C LEU A 413 -34.65 3.07 -16.93
N HIS A 414 -34.92 4.23 -17.55
CA HIS A 414 -34.07 5.43 -17.49
C HIS A 414 -32.59 5.16 -17.81
N LEU A 415 -32.34 4.28 -18.78
CA LEU A 415 -30.99 3.88 -19.19
C LEU A 415 -30.27 5.03 -19.89
N THR A 416 -28.97 5.15 -19.62
CA THR A 416 -28.10 6.11 -20.30
C THR A 416 -27.33 5.40 -21.39
N PHE A 417 -27.41 5.86 -22.64
CA PHE A 417 -26.63 5.29 -23.72
C PHE A 417 -26.25 6.34 -24.77
N GLU A 418 -25.05 6.16 -25.31
CA GLU A 418 -24.51 6.99 -26.39
C GLU A 418 -24.19 6.12 -27.61
N LYS A 419 -24.38 6.68 -28.81
CA LYS A 419 -24.02 6.01 -30.06
C LYS A 419 -22.55 5.58 -30.01
N CYS A 420 -22.31 4.32 -30.36
CA CYS A 420 -20.98 3.73 -30.36
C CYS A 420 -20.06 4.42 -31.38
N SER A 421 -18.77 4.52 -31.08
CA SER A 421 -17.81 5.07 -32.04
C SER A 421 -17.65 4.13 -33.23
N ARG A 422 -17.38 4.65 -34.44
CA ARG A 422 -17.21 3.80 -35.63
C ARG A 422 -16.11 2.75 -35.45
N SER A 423 -15.04 3.07 -34.70
CA SER A 423 -13.97 2.13 -34.37
C SER A 423 -14.46 1.00 -33.47
N ASP A 424 -15.26 1.32 -32.45
CA ASP A 424 -15.83 0.35 -31.53
C ASP A 424 -16.88 -0.51 -32.24
N GLU A 425 -17.75 0.08 -33.07
CA GLU A 425 -18.70 -0.64 -33.92
C GLU A 425 -18.02 -1.69 -34.80
N MET A 426 -16.90 -1.33 -35.45
CA MET A 426 -16.16 -2.27 -36.31
C MET A 426 -15.55 -3.44 -35.52
N ILE A 427 -14.97 -3.17 -34.35
CA ILE A 427 -14.38 -4.22 -33.51
C ILE A 427 -15.47 -5.11 -32.92
N MET A 428 -16.55 -4.52 -32.40
CA MET A 428 -17.67 -5.27 -31.83
C MET A 428 -18.43 -6.05 -32.89
N ARG A 429 -18.53 -5.59 -34.14
CA ARG A 429 -19.09 -6.38 -35.24
C ARG A 429 -18.34 -7.70 -35.46
N ASN A 430 -17.03 -7.70 -35.25
CA ASN A 430 -16.22 -8.93 -35.35
C ASN A 430 -16.34 -9.78 -34.08
N TYR A 431 -16.39 -9.16 -32.90
CA TYR A 431 -16.37 -9.89 -31.63
C TYR A 431 -17.75 -10.40 -31.16
N ALA A 432 -18.81 -9.62 -31.36
CA ALA A 432 -20.15 -9.91 -30.86
C ALA A 432 -20.71 -11.28 -31.29
N PRO A 433 -20.53 -11.77 -32.54
CA PRO A 433 -20.98 -13.11 -32.91
C PRO A 433 -20.34 -14.23 -32.07
N HIS A 434 -19.07 -14.07 -31.70
CA HIS A 434 -18.37 -15.02 -30.84
C HIS A 434 -18.88 -14.98 -29.40
N LEU A 435 -19.13 -13.77 -28.89
CA LEU A 435 -19.71 -13.58 -27.55
C LEU A 435 -21.14 -14.12 -27.47
N LEU A 436 -22.00 -13.85 -28.45
CA LEU A 436 -23.36 -14.40 -28.53
C LEU A 436 -23.37 -15.93 -28.54
N ASN A 437 -22.49 -16.56 -29.34
CA ASN A 437 -22.34 -18.02 -29.33
C ASN A 437 -21.86 -18.55 -27.98
N ALA A 438 -20.96 -17.84 -27.31
CA ALA A 438 -20.52 -18.20 -25.96
C ALA A 438 -21.67 -18.08 -24.95
N LEU A 439 -22.44 -16.97 -24.97
CA LEU A 439 -23.60 -16.76 -24.11
C LEU A 439 -24.66 -17.85 -24.30
N HIS A 440 -24.97 -18.21 -25.55
CA HIS A 440 -25.87 -19.33 -25.85
C HIS A 440 -25.39 -20.63 -25.19
N LYS A 441 -24.09 -20.94 -25.26
CA LYS A 441 -23.51 -22.12 -24.58
C LYS A 441 -23.54 -21.97 -23.05
N CYS A 442 -23.34 -20.77 -22.51
CA CYS A 442 -23.40 -20.52 -21.07
C CYS A 442 -24.76 -20.89 -20.49
N VAL A 443 -25.87 -20.64 -21.22
CA VAL A 443 -27.24 -21.03 -20.78
C VAL A 443 -27.32 -22.53 -20.53
N TRP A 444 -26.73 -23.35 -21.41
CA TRP A 444 -26.69 -24.81 -21.25
C TRP A 444 -25.74 -25.30 -20.15
N LEU A 445 -24.87 -24.43 -19.65
CA LEU A 445 -23.92 -24.71 -18.57
C LEU A 445 -24.37 -24.11 -17.25
N VAL A 446 -25.58 -23.55 -17.14
CA VAL A 446 -26.08 -23.02 -15.88
C VAL A 446 -26.26 -24.16 -14.87
N PRO A 447 -25.76 -24.03 -13.63
CA PRO A 447 -25.96 -25.03 -12.60
C PRO A 447 -27.45 -25.15 -12.24
N GLU A 448 -27.92 -26.39 -12.03
CA GLU A 448 -29.25 -26.67 -11.48
C GLU A 448 -29.19 -26.68 -9.94
N ASP A 449 -28.76 -25.56 -9.35
CA ASP A 449 -28.66 -25.37 -7.90
C ASP A 449 -29.17 -23.98 -7.47
N GLU A 450 -28.97 -23.60 -6.21
CA GLU A 450 -29.44 -22.31 -5.67
C GLU A 450 -28.85 -21.09 -6.39
N THR A 451 -27.72 -21.24 -7.09
CA THR A 451 -27.05 -20.17 -7.85
C THR A 451 -27.59 -20.01 -9.28
N GLN A 452 -28.52 -20.87 -9.71
CA GLN A 452 -29.11 -20.84 -11.06
C GLN A 452 -29.61 -19.43 -11.45
N GLY A 453 -30.30 -18.75 -10.53
CA GLY A 453 -30.83 -17.40 -10.76
C GLY A 453 -29.72 -16.38 -11.03
N GLU A 454 -28.68 -16.39 -10.20
CA GLU A 454 -27.54 -15.47 -10.34
C GLU A 454 -26.82 -15.64 -11.69
N HIS A 455 -26.67 -16.90 -12.12
CA HIS A 455 -26.08 -17.23 -13.41
C HIS A 455 -26.93 -16.76 -14.60
N MET A 456 -28.24 -16.98 -14.55
CA MET A 456 -29.16 -16.53 -15.59
C MET A 456 -29.19 -15.00 -15.68
N ASP A 457 -29.31 -14.32 -14.54
CA ASP A 457 -29.28 -12.86 -14.44
C ASP A 457 -27.99 -12.29 -15.03
N ALA A 458 -26.84 -12.90 -14.74
CA ALA A 458 -25.57 -12.46 -15.28
C ALA A 458 -25.49 -12.60 -16.81
N ILE A 459 -26.00 -13.70 -17.38
CA ILE A 459 -26.06 -13.90 -18.84
C ILE A 459 -26.97 -12.84 -19.48
N LEU A 460 -28.17 -12.64 -18.92
CA LEU A 460 -29.14 -11.66 -19.42
C LEU A 460 -28.61 -10.23 -19.33
N CYS A 461 -27.92 -9.87 -18.25
CA CYS A 461 -27.27 -8.58 -18.10
C CYS A 461 -26.19 -8.35 -19.19
N THR A 462 -25.38 -9.36 -19.51
CA THR A 462 -24.40 -9.27 -20.61
C THR A 462 -25.09 -9.05 -21.96
N MET A 463 -26.21 -9.74 -22.21
CA MET A 463 -27.00 -9.55 -23.43
C MET A 463 -27.59 -8.14 -23.50
N ALA A 464 -28.18 -7.64 -22.42
CA ALA A 464 -28.76 -6.30 -22.36
C ALA A 464 -27.70 -5.21 -22.60
N LEU A 465 -26.51 -5.35 -21.99
CA LEU A 465 -25.40 -4.43 -22.23
C LEU A 465 -24.95 -4.45 -23.69
N LEU A 466 -24.90 -5.61 -24.36
CA LEU A 466 -24.63 -5.67 -25.80
C LEU A 466 -25.70 -4.94 -26.62
N CYS A 467 -26.98 -5.07 -26.30
CA CYS A 467 -28.05 -4.33 -26.97
C CYS A 467 -27.86 -2.82 -26.85
N ILE A 468 -27.65 -2.34 -25.63
CA ILE A 468 -27.66 -0.91 -25.31
C ILE A 468 -26.39 -0.22 -25.81
N GLU A 469 -25.24 -0.88 -25.68
CA GLU A 469 -23.95 -0.28 -25.94
C GLU A 469 -23.44 -0.47 -27.38
N VAL A 470 -23.91 -1.53 -28.07
CA VAL A 470 -23.46 -1.88 -29.43
C VAL A 470 -24.59 -1.81 -30.46
N GLY A 471 -25.86 -1.93 -30.04
CA GLY A 471 -27.00 -2.25 -30.91
C GLY A 471 -27.55 -1.12 -31.80
N PHE A 472 -26.71 -0.21 -32.31
CA PHE A 472 -27.16 0.82 -33.25
C PHE A 472 -27.11 0.36 -34.73
N ASP A 473 -28.24 0.57 -35.41
CA ASP A 473 -28.53 0.51 -36.86
C ASP A 473 -28.65 -0.86 -37.58
N GLU A 474 -27.83 -1.90 -37.34
CA GLU A 474 -27.96 -3.20 -38.07
C GLU A 474 -27.79 -4.48 -37.21
N VAL A 475 -27.15 -4.38 -36.04
CA VAL A 475 -26.88 -5.52 -35.13
C VAL A 475 -28.11 -5.88 -34.28
N SER A 476 -29.04 -4.95 -34.12
CA SER A 476 -30.28 -5.11 -33.33
C SER A 476 -31.13 -6.28 -33.83
N SER A 477 -31.15 -6.53 -35.14
CA SER A 477 -31.85 -7.66 -35.77
C SER A 477 -31.30 -9.03 -35.34
N PHE A 478 -30.03 -9.11 -34.92
CA PHE A 478 -29.40 -10.35 -34.45
C PHE A 478 -29.60 -10.59 -32.95
N ILE A 479 -29.74 -9.54 -32.15
CA ILE A 479 -29.84 -9.67 -30.68
C ILE A 479 -31.29 -9.87 -30.22
N ILE A 480 -32.28 -9.39 -30.98
CA ILE A 480 -33.73 -9.52 -30.67
C ILE A 480 -34.28 -10.96 -30.90
N ILE A 481 -33.48 -11.90 -31.41
CA ILE A 481 -33.94 -13.26 -31.78
C ILE A 481 -33.71 -14.32 -30.66
N PHE A 482 -33.14 -13.94 -29.52
CA PHE A 482 -33.03 -14.79 -28.32
C PHE A 482 -33.66 -14.09 -27.12
#